data_AF-A0AAD6TC72-F1
#
_entry.id   AF-A0AAD6TC72-F1
#
_cell.length_a   1.000
_cell.length_b   1.000
_cell.length_c   1.000
_cell.angle_alpha   90.00
_cell.angle_beta   90.00
_cell.angle_gamma   90.00
#
_symmetry.space_group_name_H-M   'P 1'
#
loop_
_entity.id
_entity.type
_entity.pdbx_description
1 polymer ?
#
loop_
_entity_poly.entity_id
_entity_poly.type
_entity_poly.pdbx_seq_one_letter_code
_entity_poly.pdbx_strand_id
1 'polypeptide(L)'
;MHQAHNIAWDSLTAHLIFISENPAVTPRRTGFFPRGLPTQAKSLNHFARTIATTVREFSDTERAKYPPRYDAPLHGQLFSDTILSRYSDLRFPSVTAKNQLIENWIERAGSPPSYSSSQGDSVADVVKVLITENQMDQLLMLAQHPRVPLIELHWLSWGHSFGWNCLMDYALEAYIFFNVLLSKPELHADGRYKLMTDYRRVCRRSTFSSDYDAQTFPHREFFWGSMERAVGEEEFDTLGDSNKLHEYLKMCFGLLYRYDMLVRECGRTVDWEECVAYTVEYLWNTKVDRVQDEKGGTVTRFA
;
A
#
# COMPACT_ATOMS: atom_id res chain seq x y z
N MET A 1 -1.63 5.61 14.63
CA MET A 1 -0.71 5.17 15.70
C MET A 1 0.20 4.07 15.14
N HIS A 2 1.52 4.13 15.38
CA HIS A 2 2.47 3.16 14.83
C HIS A 2 2.39 1.88 15.66
N GLN A 3 2.09 0.74 15.04
CA GLN A 3 1.78 -0.53 15.73
C GLN A 3 3.02 -1.37 16.07
N ALA A 4 4.13 -0.74 16.47
CA ALA A 4 5.38 -1.44 16.81
C ALA A 4 5.20 -2.53 17.88
N HIS A 5 4.26 -2.34 18.83
CA HIS A 5 4.05 -3.26 19.95
C HIS A 5 2.98 -4.34 19.69
N ASN A 6 2.11 -4.15 18.68
CA ASN A 6 1.00 -5.07 18.40
C ASN A 6 1.33 -6.07 17.29
N ILE A 7 2.39 -5.82 16.51
CA ILE A 7 2.85 -6.71 15.45
C ILE A 7 4.09 -7.45 15.93
N ALA A 8 4.15 -8.76 15.66
CA ALA A 8 5.24 -9.63 16.09
C ALA A 8 6.52 -9.45 15.23
N TRP A 9 7.07 -8.23 15.18
CA TRP A 9 8.25 -7.90 14.36
C TRP A 9 9.45 -8.82 14.65
N ASP A 10 9.66 -9.20 15.91
CA ASP A 10 10.72 -10.14 16.31
C ASP A 10 10.62 -11.49 15.60
N SER A 11 9.40 -11.93 15.28
CA SER A 11 9.20 -13.18 14.52
C SER A 11 9.73 -13.09 13.10
N LEU A 12 9.69 -11.91 12.47
CA LEU A 12 10.28 -11.68 11.15
C LEU A 12 11.79 -11.40 11.24
N THR A 13 12.19 -10.47 12.11
CA THR A 13 13.57 -9.96 12.16
C THR A 13 14.57 -11.00 12.66
N ALA A 14 14.15 -11.96 13.48
CA ALA A 14 14.95 -13.10 13.91
C ALA A 14 15.29 -14.07 12.76
N HIS A 15 14.52 -14.05 11.67
CA HIS A 15 14.72 -14.90 10.48
C HIS A 15 15.50 -14.21 9.37
N LEU A 16 15.93 -12.96 9.60
CA LEU A 16 16.74 -12.19 8.66
C LEU A 16 18.16 -12.01 9.18
N ILE A 17 19.12 -11.95 8.26
CA ILE A 17 20.51 -11.61 8.54
C ILE A 17 20.99 -10.55 7.54
N PHE A 18 21.67 -9.52 8.03
CA PHE A 18 22.36 -8.57 7.18
C PHE A 18 23.68 -9.18 6.70
N ILE A 19 23.91 -9.15 5.39
CA ILE A 19 25.18 -9.60 4.78
C ILE A 19 25.68 -8.50 3.85
N SER A 20 26.94 -8.09 4.02
CA SER A 20 27.63 -7.20 3.09
C SER A 20 28.19 -8.00 1.92
N GLU A 21 27.95 -7.55 0.70
CA GLU A 21 28.44 -8.16 -0.55
C GLU A 21 28.31 -9.69 -0.57
N ASN A 22 27.10 -10.20 -0.35
CA ASN A 22 26.85 -11.63 -0.17
C ASN A 22 27.42 -12.46 -1.34
N PRO A 23 28.42 -13.32 -1.10
CA PRO A 23 29.08 -14.10 -2.15
C PRO A 23 28.19 -15.21 -2.72
N ALA A 24 27.11 -15.58 -2.04
CA ALA A 24 26.17 -16.61 -2.51
C ALA A 24 25.16 -16.10 -3.56
N VAL A 25 25.17 -14.80 -3.89
CA VAL A 25 24.28 -14.18 -4.89
C VAL A 25 25.10 -13.52 -5.99
N THR A 26 24.65 -13.67 -7.24
CA THR A 26 25.27 -13.03 -8.42
C THR A 26 24.26 -12.13 -9.14
N PRO A 27 24.54 -10.83 -9.35
CA PRO A 27 25.69 -10.10 -8.79
C PRO A 27 25.63 -10.06 -7.27
N ARG A 28 26.80 -9.87 -6.61
CA ARG A 28 26.86 -9.73 -5.14
C ARG A 28 26.00 -8.57 -4.70
N ARG A 29 25.27 -8.75 -3.60
CA ARG A 29 24.35 -7.74 -3.04
C ARG A 29 24.56 -7.58 -1.55
N THR A 30 24.45 -6.35 -1.08
CA THR A 30 24.36 -6.00 0.34
C THR A 30 22.90 -5.85 0.70
N GLY A 31 22.44 -6.47 1.79
CA GLY A 31 21.01 -6.47 2.13
C GLY A 31 20.66 -7.46 3.23
N PHE A 32 19.35 -7.66 3.42
CA PHE A 32 18.85 -8.72 4.28
C PHE A 32 18.65 -10.01 3.50
N PHE A 33 18.97 -11.13 4.14
CA PHE A 33 18.81 -12.47 3.59
C PHE A 33 18.10 -13.38 4.60
N PRO A 34 17.30 -14.36 4.13
CA PRO A 34 16.69 -15.36 4.99
C PRO A 34 17.78 -16.22 5.66
N ARG A 35 17.60 -16.52 6.95
CA ARG A 35 18.49 -17.41 7.70
C ARG A 35 18.22 -18.90 7.43
N GLY A 36 17.05 -19.25 6.90
CA GLY A 36 16.67 -20.64 6.65
C GLY A 36 16.53 -21.47 7.93
N LEU A 37 16.08 -20.85 9.03
CA LEU A 37 15.89 -21.56 10.30
C LEU A 37 14.75 -22.59 10.20
N PRO A 38 14.81 -23.73 10.91
CA PRO A 38 13.73 -24.73 10.89
C PRO A 38 12.36 -24.20 11.36
N THR A 39 12.37 -23.11 12.15
CA THR A 39 11.16 -22.47 12.69
C THR A 39 10.57 -21.39 11.77
N GLN A 40 11.15 -21.17 10.58
CA GLN A 40 10.80 -20.07 9.69
C GLN A 40 9.32 -20.05 9.33
N ALA A 41 8.79 -21.12 8.74
CA ALA A 41 7.38 -21.21 8.35
C ALA A 41 6.44 -20.83 9.50
N LYS A 42 6.62 -21.45 10.68
CA LYS A 42 5.78 -21.20 11.85
C LYS A 42 5.83 -19.74 12.31
N SER A 43 7.03 -19.17 12.37
CA SER A 43 7.26 -17.83 12.91
C SER A 43 6.76 -16.75 11.95
N LEU A 44 7.02 -16.91 10.65
CA LEU A 44 6.59 -15.97 9.64
C LEU A 44 5.08 -16.03 9.38
N ASN A 45 4.45 -17.21 9.44
CA ASN A 45 2.98 -17.31 9.41
C ASN A 45 2.35 -16.73 10.69
N HIS A 46 3.01 -16.81 11.85
CA HIS A 46 2.55 -16.07 13.04
C HIS A 46 2.63 -14.56 12.83
N PHE A 47 3.75 -14.05 12.32
CA PHE A 47 3.90 -12.63 11.95
C PHE A 47 2.81 -12.16 10.99
N ALA A 48 2.58 -12.89 9.89
CA ALA A 48 1.53 -12.56 8.91
C ALA A 48 0.13 -12.49 9.55
N ARG A 49 -0.21 -13.44 10.41
CA ARG A 49 -1.47 -13.43 11.17
C ARG A 49 -1.60 -12.23 12.09
N THR A 50 -0.52 -11.79 12.74
CA THR A 50 -0.57 -10.59 13.60
C THR A 50 -0.83 -9.33 12.80
N ILE A 51 -0.21 -9.16 11.62
CA ILE A 51 -0.54 -8.05 10.70
C ILE A 51 -1.99 -8.13 10.26
N ALA A 52 -2.44 -9.30 9.78
CA ALA A 52 -3.80 -9.49 9.30
C ALA A 52 -4.85 -9.14 10.38
N THR A 53 -4.63 -9.60 11.62
CA THR A 53 -5.52 -9.32 12.75
C THR A 53 -5.51 -7.83 13.08
N THR A 54 -4.33 -7.21 13.21
CA THR A 54 -4.20 -5.79 13.54
C THR A 54 -4.85 -4.90 12.48
N VAL A 55 -4.64 -5.18 11.20
CA VAL A 55 -5.26 -4.40 10.11
C VAL A 55 -6.78 -4.51 10.17
N ARG A 56 -7.33 -5.71 10.38
CA ARG A 56 -8.79 -5.94 10.51
C ARG A 56 -9.38 -5.19 11.69
N GLU A 57 -8.76 -5.27 12.87
CA GLU A 57 -9.24 -4.57 14.08
C GLU A 57 -9.29 -3.05 13.89
N PHE A 58 -8.23 -2.47 13.31
CA PHE A 58 -8.21 -1.04 13.00
C PHE A 58 -9.21 -0.66 11.92
N SER A 59 -9.39 -1.54 10.93
CA SER A 59 -10.36 -1.33 9.85
C SER A 59 -11.79 -1.34 10.39
N ASP A 60 -12.14 -2.28 11.27
CA ASP A 60 -13.45 -2.35 11.92
C ASP A 60 -13.69 -1.16 12.86
N THR A 61 -12.67 -0.78 13.62
CA THR A 61 -12.73 0.41 14.49
C THR A 61 -12.92 1.68 13.69
N GLU A 62 -12.24 1.82 12.55
CA GLU A 62 -12.41 2.95 11.64
C GLU A 62 -13.82 2.94 11.02
N ARG A 63 -14.27 1.79 10.51
CA ARG A 63 -15.60 1.64 9.87
C ARG A 63 -16.75 2.01 10.79
N ALA A 64 -16.62 1.75 12.08
CA ALA A 64 -17.62 2.08 13.10
C ALA A 64 -17.87 3.59 13.27
N LYS A 65 -16.98 4.44 12.76
CA LYS A 65 -17.13 5.91 12.80
C LYS A 65 -18.10 6.45 11.74
N TYR A 66 -18.45 5.63 10.74
CA TYR A 66 -19.21 6.03 9.56
C TYR A 66 -20.60 5.39 9.54
N PRO A 67 -21.60 6.02 8.90
CA PRO A 67 -22.93 5.42 8.73
C PRO A 67 -22.89 4.01 8.10
N PRO A 68 -23.82 3.11 8.47
CA PRO A 68 -23.90 1.78 7.87
C PRO A 68 -24.46 1.82 6.43
N ARG A 69 -25.21 2.87 6.08
CA ARG A 69 -25.80 3.06 4.77
C ARG A 69 -25.67 4.50 4.30
N TYR A 70 -25.55 4.64 2.99
CA TYR A 70 -25.46 5.91 2.30
C TYR A 70 -26.61 6.10 1.32
N ASP A 71 -27.01 7.35 1.12
CA ASP A 71 -27.83 7.72 -0.02
C ASP A 71 -27.01 7.61 -1.31
N ALA A 72 -27.69 7.41 -2.43
CA ALA A 72 -27.09 7.30 -3.76
C ALA A 72 -27.39 8.56 -4.59
N PRO A 73 -26.69 9.70 -4.34
CA PRO A 73 -26.93 10.92 -5.07
C PRO A 73 -26.58 10.74 -6.55
N LEU A 74 -27.34 11.37 -7.45
CA LEU A 74 -27.06 11.32 -8.88
C LEU A 74 -26.21 12.50 -9.38
N HIS A 75 -26.06 13.53 -8.55
CA HIS A 75 -25.38 14.77 -8.87
C HIS A 75 -24.64 15.33 -7.66
N GLY A 76 -23.58 16.08 -7.90
CA GLY A 76 -22.87 16.85 -6.88
C GLY A 76 -21.38 16.51 -6.76
N GLN A 77 -20.71 17.29 -5.91
CA GLN A 77 -19.28 17.14 -5.68
C GLN A 77 -18.99 15.96 -4.74
N LEU A 78 -18.13 15.06 -5.18
CA LEU A 78 -17.58 13.95 -4.41
C LEU A 78 -16.55 14.43 -3.39
N PHE A 79 -15.66 15.35 -3.78
CA PHE A 79 -14.61 15.83 -2.89
C PHE A 79 -14.50 17.36 -2.94
N SER A 80 -13.85 17.93 -1.93
CA SER A 80 -13.77 19.38 -1.75
C SER A 80 -12.86 20.07 -2.76
N ASP A 81 -13.08 21.38 -2.95
CA ASP A 81 -12.20 22.23 -3.76
C ASP A 81 -10.77 22.29 -3.18
N THR A 82 -10.60 22.03 -1.87
CA THR A 82 -9.28 21.90 -1.25
C THR A 82 -8.51 20.72 -1.84
N ILE A 83 -9.14 19.54 -1.96
CA ILE A 83 -8.52 18.38 -2.62
C ILE A 83 -8.30 18.69 -4.09
N LEU A 84 -9.28 19.30 -4.78
CA LEU A 84 -9.10 19.69 -6.18
C LEU A 84 -7.84 20.55 -6.36
N SER A 85 -7.70 21.62 -5.59
CA SER A 85 -6.57 22.55 -5.67
C SER A 85 -5.22 21.92 -5.33
N ARG A 86 -5.19 20.92 -4.44
CA ARG A 86 -3.96 20.26 -4.00
C ARG A 86 -3.38 19.32 -5.05
N TYR A 87 -4.22 18.74 -5.90
CA TYR A 87 -3.82 17.66 -6.83
C TYR A 87 -4.00 18.02 -8.32
N SER A 88 -4.71 19.12 -8.66
CA SER A 88 -5.01 19.50 -10.05
C SER A 88 -3.78 19.88 -10.88
N ASP A 89 -2.75 20.39 -10.21
CA ASP A 89 -1.56 20.94 -10.88
C ASP A 89 -0.42 19.92 -10.98
N LEU A 90 -0.67 18.68 -10.54
CA LEU A 90 0.32 17.61 -10.63
C LEU A 90 0.56 17.20 -12.08
N ARG A 91 1.76 16.68 -12.38
CA ARG A 91 2.18 16.27 -13.73
C ARG A 91 1.18 15.34 -14.44
N PHE A 92 0.51 14.46 -13.68
CA PHE A 92 -0.53 13.56 -14.17
C PHE A 92 -1.80 13.73 -13.34
N PRO A 93 -2.60 14.78 -13.62
CA PRO A 93 -3.68 15.16 -12.73
C PRO A 93 -4.93 14.31 -13.00
N SER A 94 -5.19 13.36 -12.10
CA SER A 94 -6.43 12.57 -12.09
C SER A 94 -7.53 13.25 -11.27
N VAL A 95 -7.15 14.11 -10.31
CA VAL A 95 -8.10 14.94 -9.55
C VAL A 95 -8.41 16.19 -10.38
N THR A 96 -9.59 16.21 -10.98
CA THR A 96 -10.02 17.27 -11.89
C THR A 96 -11.43 17.72 -11.54
N ALA A 97 -11.84 18.91 -11.97
CA ALA A 97 -13.22 19.39 -11.81
C ALA A 97 -14.26 18.41 -12.40
N LYS A 98 -13.90 17.70 -13.48
CA LYS A 98 -14.75 16.67 -14.07
C LYS A 98 -14.89 15.45 -13.15
N ASN A 99 -13.78 14.97 -12.58
CA ASN A 99 -13.82 13.81 -11.68
C ASN A 99 -14.31 14.14 -10.27
N GLN A 100 -14.45 15.43 -9.93
CA GLN A 100 -15.11 15.89 -8.72
C GLN A 100 -16.61 15.60 -8.74
N LEU A 101 -17.24 15.49 -9.91
CA LEU A 101 -18.68 15.34 -10.04
C LEU A 101 -19.10 13.87 -10.08
N ILE A 102 -20.06 13.45 -9.23
CA ILE A 102 -20.54 12.06 -9.20
C ILE A 102 -21.24 11.65 -10.49
N GLU A 103 -21.93 12.59 -11.14
CA GLU A 103 -22.57 12.37 -12.43
C GLU A 103 -21.56 11.90 -13.49
N ASN A 104 -20.31 12.41 -13.47
CA ASN A 104 -19.27 11.96 -14.39
C ASN A 104 -18.86 10.50 -14.13
N TRP A 105 -18.83 10.06 -12.87
CA TRP A 105 -18.54 8.66 -12.52
C TRP A 105 -19.65 7.74 -13.03
N ILE A 106 -20.90 8.15 -12.82
CA ILE A 106 -22.10 7.43 -13.25
C ILE A 106 -22.18 7.35 -14.78
N GLU A 107 -21.95 8.45 -15.49
CA GLU A 107 -21.95 8.51 -16.95
C GLU A 107 -20.86 7.61 -17.54
N ARG A 108 -19.67 7.61 -16.95
CA ARG A 108 -18.54 6.76 -17.37
C ARG A 108 -18.82 5.28 -17.19
N ALA A 109 -19.54 4.90 -16.12
CA ALA A 109 -19.92 3.51 -15.89
C ALA A 109 -20.95 3.04 -16.93
N GLY A 110 -21.79 3.94 -17.45
CA GLY A 110 -22.76 3.63 -18.49
C GLY A 110 -23.93 2.76 -18.01
N SER A 111 -24.55 2.04 -18.96
CA SER A 111 -25.68 1.13 -18.71
C SER A 111 -25.54 -0.12 -19.60
N PRO A 112 -25.31 -1.32 -19.05
CA PRO A 112 -25.14 -1.61 -17.62
C PRO A 112 -23.87 -0.95 -17.03
N PRO A 113 -23.85 -0.59 -15.73
CA PRO A 113 -22.68 0.03 -15.10
C PRO A 113 -21.46 -0.90 -15.13
N SER A 114 -20.35 -0.44 -15.73
CA SER A 114 -19.06 -1.13 -15.69
C SER A 114 -17.89 -0.17 -15.94
N TYR A 115 -16.75 -0.44 -15.32
CA TYR A 115 -15.45 0.17 -15.59
C TYR A 115 -14.47 -0.84 -16.19
N SER A 116 -13.48 -0.32 -16.91
CA SER A 116 -12.38 -1.07 -17.52
C SER A 116 -11.08 -0.29 -17.41
N SER A 117 -9.98 -0.84 -17.94
CA SER A 117 -8.68 -0.16 -17.99
C SER A 117 -8.72 1.18 -18.74
N SER A 118 -9.66 1.39 -19.67
CA SER A 118 -9.84 2.68 -20.36
C SER A 118 -10.34 3.80 -19.43
N GLN A 119 -10.95 3.45 -18.28
CA GLN A 119 -11.36 4.38 -17.22
C GLN A 119 -10.34 4.43 -16.08
N GLY A 120 -9.23 3.70 -16.18
CA GLY A 120 -8.09 3.85 -15.29
C GLY A 120 -7.51 5.26 -15.31
N ASP A 121 -7.77 5.99 -16.40
CA ASP A 121 -7.20 7.29 -16.69
C ASP A 121 -7.59 8.46 -15.78
N SER A 122 -8.53 8.25 -14.85
CA SER A 122 -9.18 9.39 -14.21
C SER A 122 -9.91 9.11 -12.91
N VAL A 123 -10.41 7.89 -12.67
CA VAL A 123 -11.21 7.60 -11.46
C VAL A 123 -10.51 6.66 -10.49
N ALA A 124 -9.70 5.69 -10.96
CA ALA A 124 -8.92 4.82 -10.08
C ALA A 124 -7.87 5.57 -9.26
N ASP A 125 -7.19 6.56 -9.87
CA ASP A 125 -6.28 7.46 -9.17
C ASP A 125 -6.98 8.33 -8.13
N VAL A 126 -8.19 8.81 -8.43
CA VAL A 126 -8.97 9.59 -7.47
C VAL A 126 -9.29 8.73 -6.25
N VAL A 127 -9.62 7.44 -6.42
CA VAL A 127 -9.79 6.52 -5.27
C VAL A 127 -8.52 6.47 -4.42
N LYS A 128 -7.34 6.37 -5.03
CA LYS A 128 -6.05 6.35 -4.30
C LYS A 128 -5.82 7.66 -3.52
N VAL A 129 -6.16 8.80 -4.11
CA VAL A 129 -6.08 10.11 -3.45
C VAL A 129 -7.08 10.19 -2.29
N LEU A 130 -8.33 9.80 -2.49
CA LEU A 130 -9.36 9.85 -1.45
C LEU A 130 -9.03 8.94 -0.26
N ILE A 131 -8.45 7.76 -0.51
CA ILE A 131 -7.95 6.90 0.58
C ILE A 131 -6.82 7.62 1.32
N THR A 132 -5.88 8.25 0.59
CA THR A 132 -4.75 8.97 1.19
C THR A 132 -5.24 10.11 2.10
N GLU A 133 -6.16 10.94 1.59
CA GLU A 133 -6.74 12.11 2.25
C GLU A 133 -7.84 11.78 3.27
N ASN A 134 -8.05 10.50 3.58
CA ASN A 134 -9.05 10.02 4.54
C ASN A 134 -10.50 10.44 4.21
N GLN A 135 -10.84 10.55 2.94
CA GLN A 135 -12.20 10.83 2.47
C GLN A 135 -13.04 9.55 2.44
N MET A 136 -13.09 8.84 3.57
CA MET A 136 -13.71 7.52 3.64
C MET A 136 -15.23 7.59 3.53
N ASP A 137 -15.87 8.68 3.97
CA ASP A 137 -17.32 8.85 3.85
C ASP A 137 -17.77 8.81 2.37
N GLN A 138 -17.02 9.51 1.51
CA GLN A 138 -17.20 9.55 0.07
C GLN A 138 -16.97 8.17 -0.56
N LEU A 139 -15.90 7.49 -0.14
CA LEU A 139 -15.53 6.17 -0.69
C LEU A 139 -16.52 5.08 -0.30
N LEU A 140 -17.02 5.10 0.95
CA LEU A 140 -18.04 4.17 1.41
C LEU A 140 -19.37 4.42 0.69
N MET A 141 -19.74 5.69 0.44
CA MET A 141 -20.88 6.03 -0.40
C MET A 141 -20.71 5.46 -1.82
N LEU A 142 -19.55 5.69 -2.46
CA LEU A 142 -19.28 5.18 -3.81
C LEU A 142 -19.30 3.65 -3.86
N ALA A 143 -18.81 2.96 -2.82
CA ALA A 143 -18.83 1.50 -2.74
C ALA A 143 -20.26 0.93 -2.66
N GLN A 144 -21.20 1.66 -2.06
CA GLN A 144 -22.61 1.29 -1.97
C GLN A 144 -23.45 1.78 -3.17
N HIS A 145 -22.90 2.65 -4.02
CA HIS A 145 -23.67 3.34 -5.05
C HIS A 145 -24.02 2.39 -6.23
N PRO A 146 -25.32 2.17 -6.55
CA PRO A 146 -25.73 1.13 -7.51
C PRO A 146 -25.31 1.38 -8.97
N ARG A 147 -24.93 2.62 -9.31
CA ARG A 147 -24.43 2.99 -10.64
C ARG A 147 -22.92 3.21 -10.71
N VAL A 148 -22.19 2.96 -9.61
CA VAL A 148 -20.72 3.08 -9.56
C VAL A 148 -20.14 1.74 -9.13
N PRO A 149 -19.64 0.92 -10.07
CA PRO A 149 -19.04 -0.37 -9.75
C PRO A 149 -17.59 -0.19 -9.26
N LEU A 150 -17.41 0.42 -8.09
CA LEU A 150 -16.10 0.85 -7.56
C LEU A 150 -15.06 -0.28 -7.52
N ILE A 151 -15.52 -1.52 -7.27
CA ILE A 151 -14.66 -2.70 -7.22
C ILE A 151 -14.00 -3.04 -8.57
N GLU A 152 -14.58 -2.63 -9.70
CA GLU A 152 -13.99 -2.88 -11.02
C GLU A 152 -12.73 -2.04 -11.26
N LEU A 153 -12.53 -0.96 -10.48
CA LEU A 153 -11.30 -0.16 -10.48
C LEU A 153 -10.19 -0.76 -9.59
N HIS A 154 -10.47 -1.88 -8.90
CA HIS A 154 -9.55 -2.46 -7.90
C HIS A 154 -8.28 -2.99 -8.53
N TRP A 155 -8.39 -3.75 -9.61
CA TRP A 155 -7.27 -4.41 -10.27
C TRP A 155 -7.23 -4.05 -11.75
N LEU A 156 -6.70 -2.87 -12.05
CA LEU A 156 -6.51 -2.40 -13.42
C LEU A 156 -5.04 -2.54 -13.83
N SER A 157 -4.82 -3.03 -15.05
CA SER A 157 -3.48 -3.12 -15.62
C SER A 157 -3.48 -2.97 -17.14
N TRP A 158 -2.47 -2.29 -17.66
CA TRP A 158 -2.12 -2.22 -19.07
C TRP A 158 -0.64 -1.86 -19.20
N GLY A 159 0.21 -2.85 -19.47
CA GLY A 159 1.67 -2.68 -19.40
C GLY A 159 2.24 -2.63 -17.97
N HIS A 160 1.51 -2.04 -17.03
CA HIS A 160 1.76 -2.04 -15.58
C HIS A 160 0.44 -2.01 -14.80
N SER A 161 0.48 -2.28 -13.48
CA SER A 161 -0.69 -2.22 -12.59
C SER A 161 -0.91 -0.80 -12.09
N PHE A 162 -2.15 -0.32 -12.15
CA PHE A 162 -2.55 1.03 -11.72
C PHE A 162 -3.91 1.09 -11.04
N GLY A 163 -4.57 -0.05 -10.80
CA GLY A 163 -5.74 -0.14 -9.95
C GLY A 163 -5.48 0.42 -8.54
N TRP A 164 -6.56 0.67 -7.79
CA TRP A 164 -6.40 1.20 -6.44
C TRP A 164 -5.80 0.17 -5.45
N ASN A 165 -5.65 -1.10 -5.83
CA ASN A 165 -4.83 -2.09 -5.12
C ASN A 165 -3.36 -1.66 -4.97
N CYS A 166 -2.81 -0.91 -5.92
CA CYS A 166 -1.41 -0.49 -5.89
C CYS A 166 -1.06 0.35 -4.64
N LEU A 167 -2.05 1.07 -4.08
CA LEU A 167 -1.86 1.84 -2.85
C LEU A 167 -1.51 0.93 -1.66
N MET A 168 -2.18 -0.21 -1.54
CA MET A 168 -1.90 -1.20 -0.50
C MET A 168 -0.54 -1.85 -0.73
N ASP A 169 -0.23 -2.26 -1.96
CA ASP A 169 1.02 -2.95 -2.27
C ASP A 169 2.25 -2.10 -1.91
N TYR A 170 2.21 -0.80 -2.23
CA TYR A 170 3.32 0.13 -1.98
C TYR A 170 3.42 0.47 -0.49
N ALA A 171 2.27 0.70 0.17
CA ALA A 171 2.23 0.96 1.60
C ALA A 171 2.71 -0.24 2.42
N LEU A 172 2.33 -1.46 2.06
CA LEU A 172 2.71 -2.69 2.79
C LEU A 172 4.20 -2.98 2.65
N GLU A 173 4.74 -2.85 1.44
CA GLU A 173 6.17 -3.04 1.18
C GLU A 173 7.02 -2.05 2.00
N ALA A 174 6.70 -0.75 1.93
CA ALA A 174 7.37 0.27 2.71
C ALA A 174 7.21 0.01 4.22
N TYR A 175 5.99 -0.30 4.66
CA TYR A 175 5.70 -0.55 6.08
C TYR A 175 6.53 -1.71 6.64
N ILE A 176 6.57 -2.86 5.96
CA ILE A 176 7.36 -4.02 6.40
C ILE A 176 8.86 -3.71 6.37
N PHE A 177 9.36 -3.15 5.26
CA PHE A 177 10.79 -2.92 5.09
C PHE A 177 11.35 -1.96 6.15
N PHE A 178 10.71 -0.80 6.34
CA PHE A 178 11.23 0.21 7.25
C PHE A 178 11.06 -0.16 8.73
N ASN A 179 10.04 -0.96 9.10
CA ASN A 179 9.96 -1.55 10.45
C ASN A 179 11.09 -2.55 10.70
N VAL A 180 11.41 -3.42 9.74
CA VAL A 180 12.56 -4.33 9.87
C VAL A 180 13.86 -3.54 9.99
N LEU A 181 14.02 -2.47 9.23
CA LEU A 181 15.20 -1.63 9.34
C LEU A 181 15.31 -0.93 10.70
N LEU A 182 14.20 -0.43 11.25
CA LEU A 182 14.15 0.13 12.61
C LEU A 182 14.55 -0.87 13.70
N SER A 183 14.32 -2.17 13.47
CA SER A 183 14.77 -3.22 14.40
C SER A 183 16.30 -3.46 14.40
N LYS A 184 17.04 -2.78 13.52
CA LYS A 184 18.50 -2.90 13.33
C LYS A 184 19.19 -1.56 13.54
N PRO A 185 19.17 -1.02 14.78
CA PRO A 185 19.72 0.31 15.08
C PRO A 185 21.20 0.45 14.73
N GLU A 186 21.96 -0.66 14.70
CA GLU A 186 23.35 -0.68 14.29
C GLU A 186 23.53 -0.29 12.81
N LEU A 187 22.63 -0.71 11.92
CA LEU A 187 22.71 -0.37 10.48
C LEU A 187 22.37 1.10 10.25
N HIS A 188 21.53 1.66 11.12
CA HIS A 188 21.15 3.06 11.12
C HIS A 188 22.30 3.95 11.60
N ALA A 189 22.89 3.61 12.75
CA ALA A 189 23.94 4.39 13.40
C ALA A 189 25.21 4.56 12.54
N ASP A 190 25.56 3.56 11.75
CA ASP A 190 26.72 3.60 10.85
C ASP A 190 26.38 3.87 9.38
N GLY A 191 25.09 4.06 9.06
CA GLY A 191 24.62 4.37 7.72
C GLY A 191 24.72 3.22 6.70
N ARG A 192 25.07 1.99 7.12
CA ARG A 192 25.21 0.83 6.21
C ARG A 192 23.93 0.48 5.48
N TYR A 193 22.77 0.85 6.01
CA TYR A 193 21.50 0.63 5.32
C TYR A 193 21.46 1.30 3.92
N LYS A 194 22.17 2.41 3.72
CA LYS A 194 22.25 3.11 2.42
C LYS A 194 22.93 2.27 1.34
N LEU A 195 23.77 1.32 1.75
CA LEU A 195 24.45 0.40 0.85
C LEU A 195 23.54 -0.75 0.41
N MET A 196 22.42 -0.97 1.10
CA MET A 196 21.53 -2.09 0.81
C MET A 196 20.87 -1.93 -0.56
N THR A 197 20.89 -2.98 -1.36
CA THR A 197 20.11 -3.04 -2.61
C THR A 197 18.62 -2.95 -2.32
N ASP A 198 18.17 -3.58 -1.22
CA ASP A 198 16.76 -3.58 -0.81
C ASP A 198 16.28 -2.17 -0.46
N TYR A 199 17.08 -1.38 0.27
CA TYR A 199 16.78 0.02 0.60
C TYR A 199 16.57 0.85 -0.67
N ARG A 200 17.53 0.80 -1.60
CA ARG A 200 17.43 1.54 -2.87
C ARG A 200 16.21 1.11 -3.67
N ARG A 201 15.90 -0.19 -3.71
CA ARG A 201 14.73 -0.73 -4.41
C ARG A 201 13.42 -0.21 -3.81
N VAL A 202 13.25 -0.29 -2.49
CA VAL A 202 12.01 0.16 -1.82
C VAL A 202 11.83 1.66 -2.00
N CYS A 203 12.89 2.46 -1.84
CA CYS A 203 12.83 3.91 -2.11
C CYS A 203 12.46 4.20 -3.56
N ARG A 204 13.16 3.59 -4.53
CA ARG A 204 12.91 3.77 -5.96
C ARG A 204 11.49 3.37 -6.35
N ARG A 205 10.99 2.26 -5.83
CA ARG A 205 9.62 1.79 -6.09
C ARG A 205 8.59 2.74 -5.48
N SER A 206 8.76 3.12 -4.22
CA SER A 206 7.82 4.00 -3.50
C SER A 206 7.69 5.38 -4.14
N THR A 207 8.72 5.86 -4.84
CA THR A 207 8.74 7.19 -5.46
C THR A 207 8.70 7.17 -6.99
N PHE A 208 8.63 5.99 -7.61
CA PHE A 208 8.63 5.82 -9.07
C PHE A 208 7.49 6.60 -9.73
N SER A 209 7.74 7.20 -10.89
CA SER A 209 6.72 7.94 -11.64
C SER A 209 6.36 7.26 -12.95
N SER A 210 5.06 7.12 -13.16
CA SER A 210 4.41 6.64 -14.38
C SER A 210 3.09 7.40 -14.55
N ASP A 211 2.37 7.14 -15.64
CA ASP A 211 0.94 7.40 -15.64
C ASP A 211 0.26 6.62 -14.50
N TYR A 212 -0.76 7.25 -13.92
CA TYR A 212 -1.60 6.70 -12.85
C TYR A 212 -0.84 6.34 -11.58
N ASP A 213 0.09 7.21 -11.18
CA ASP A 213 1.05 6.96 -10.10
C ASP A 213 0.63 7.51 -8.73
N ALA A 214 -0.66 7.82 -8.52
CA ALA A 214 -1.15 8.43 -7.28
C ALA A 214 -0.86 7.62 -6.00
N GLN A 215 -0.59 6.30 -6.11
CA GLN A 215 -0.09 5.49 -4.99
C GLN A 215 1.24 5.99 -4.42
N THR A 216 2.03 6.73 -5.22
CA THR A 216 3.36 7.23 -4.83
C THR A 216 3.34 8.59 -4.18
N PHE A 217 2.24 9.35 -4.29
CA PHE A 217 2.12 10.71 -3.74
C PHE A 217 2.43 10.81 -2.24
N PRO A 218 1.82 10.00 -1.34
CA PRO A 218 2.12 10.09 0.08
C PRO A 218 3.57 9.68 0.40
N HIS A 219 4.17 8.82 -0.41
CA HIS A 219 5.56 8.43 -0.26
C HIS A 219 6.49 9.57 -0.68
N ARG A 220 6.30 10.15 -1.87
CA ARG A 220 7.09 11.29 -2.36
C ARG A 220 6.98 12.49 -1.43
N GLU A 221 5.79 12.80 -0.93
CA GLU A 221 5.62 13.90 0.01
C GLU A 221 6.46 13.68 1.28
N PHE A 222 6.52 12.45 1.79
CA PHE A 222 7.42 12.10 2.88
C PHE A 222 8.90 12.20 2.51
N PHE A 223 9.32 11.61 1.38
CA PHE A 223 10.73 11.56 0.99
C PHE A 223 11.28 12.91 0.55
N TRP A 224 10.46 13.73 -0.13
CA TRP A 224 10.87 14.90 -0.92
C TRP A 224 10.21 16.19 -0.49
N GLY A 225 9.23 16.14 0.42
CA GLY A 225 8.40 17.29 0.75
C GLY A 225 7.49 17.74 -0.39
N SER A 226 7.37 16.92 -1.45
CA SER A 226 6.56 17.21 -2.63
C SER A 226 6.01 15.91 -3.24
N MET A 227 4.79 15.97 -3.76
CA MET A 227 4.18 14.86 -4.53
C MET A 227 4.74 14.78 -5.97
N GLU A 228 5.37 15.86 -6.43
CA GLU A 228 6.05 15.90 -7.72
C GLU A 228 7.31 15.06 -7.72
N ARG A 229 7.73 14.66 -8.92
CA ARG A 229 8.96 13.89 -9.10
C ARG A 229 10.19 14.69 -8.63
N ALA A 230 10.98 14.14 -7.70
CA ALA A 230 12.33 14.63 -7.47
C ALA A 230 13.27 14.16 -8.59
N VAL A 231 14.07 15.10 -9.10
CA VAL A 231 15.14 14.83 -10.06
C VAL A 231 16.40 14.47 -9.26
N GLY A 232 16.64 13.17 -9.05
CA GLY A 232 17.89 12.66 -8.47
C GLY A 232 17.67 11.59 -7.41
N GLU A 233 18.20 10.39 -7.63
CA GLU A 233 18.10 9.25 -6.69
C GLU A 233 19.03 9.39 -5.46
N GLU A 234 19.86 10.45 -5.38
CA GLU A 234 21.04 10.51 -4.49
C GLU A 234 20.88 11.29 -3.17
N GLU A 235 19.74 11.94 -2.89
CA GLU A 235 19.60 12.84 -1.71
C GLU A 235 18.62 12.35 -0.62
N PHE A 236 18.48 11.04 -0.40
CA PHE A 236 17.52 10.51 0.60
C PHE A 236 18.19 9.88 1.82
N ASP A 237 18.29 10.69 2.89
CA ASP A 237 18.45 10.20 4.25
C ASP A 237 17.17 10.48 5.07
N THR A 238 16.06 9.89 4.66
CA THR A 238 14.78 9.96 5.40
C THR A 238 14.78 9.20 6.71
N LEU A 239 15.82 8.40 6.94
CA LEU A 239 15.96 7.62 8.15
C LEU A 239 16.68 8.42 9.23
N GLY A 240 17.48 9.43 8.89
CA GLY A 240 18.20 10.27 9.84
C GLY A 240 17.31 10.94 10.90
N ASP A 241 16.01 11.08 10.63
CA ASP A 241 15.00 11.52 11.60
C ASP A 241 14.02 10.38 11.93
N SER A 242 14.27 9.69 13.04
CA SER A 242 13.42 8.58 13.50
C SER A 242 11.98 9.01 13.76
N ASN A 243 11.72 10.24 14.21
CA ASN A 243 10.35 10.71 14.47
C ASN A 243 9.56 10.82 13.16
N LYS A 244 10.18 11.41 12.13
CA LYS A 244 9.59 11.46 10.78
C LYS A 244 9.29 10.07 10.24
N LEU A 245 10.20 9.12 10.42
CA LEU A 245 9.97 7.74 10.00
C LEU A 245 8.79 7.08 10.72
N HIS A 246 8.62 7.32 12.02
CA HIS A 246 7.45 6.82 12.76
C HIS A 246 6.14 7.41 12.22
N GLU A 247 6.09 8.70 11.89
CA GLU A 247 4.93 9.33 11.25
C GLU A 247 4.64 8.73 9.87
N TYR A 248 5.67 8.47 9.08
CA TYR A 248 5.53 7.79 7.80
C TYR A 248 4.96 6.37 7.93
N LEU A 249 5.43 5.62 8.92
CA LEU A 249 4.91 4.28 9.19
C LEU A 249 3.47 4.33 9.73
N LYS A 250 3.07 5.39 10.45
CA LYS A 250 1.66 5.64 10.81
C LYS A 250 0.83 5.88 9.57
N MET A 251 1.32 6.68 8.63
CA MET A 251 0.65 6.95 7.36
C MET A 251 0.48 5.66 6.55
N CYS A 252 1.55 4.87 6.36
CA CYS A 252 1.49 3.61 5.61
C CYS A 252 0.48 2.65 6.23
N PHE A 253 0.53 2.44 7.55
CA PHE A 253 -0.46 1.61 8.25
C PHE A 253 -1.88 2.16 8.13
N GLY A 254 -2.01 3.50 8.15
CA GLY A 254 -3.23 4.24 7.81
C GLY A 254 -3.85 3.84 6.49
N LEU A 255 -3.03 3.73 5.45
CA LEU A 255 -3.48 3.30 4.12
C LEU A 255 -3.97 1.84 4.14
N LEU A 256 -3.29 0.94 4.86
CA LEU A 256 -3.63 -0.48 4.89
C LEU A 256 -5.04 -0.75 5.45
N TYR A 257 -5.39 -0.19 6.61
CA TYR A 257 -6.70 -0.46 7.22
C TYR A 257 -7.86 0.27 6.53
N ARG A 258 -7.60 1.44 5.93
CA ARG A 258 -8.59 2.16 5.10
C ARG A 258 -8.85 1.42 3.78
N TYR A 259 -7.80 0.87 3.19
CA TYR A 259 -7.91 -0.02 2.04
C TYR A 259 -8.72 -1.28 2.37
N ASP A 260 -8.41 -1.97 3.47
CA ASP A 260 -9.17 -3.15 3.92
C ASP A 260 -10.66 -2.83 4.08
N MET A 261 -10.95 -1.68 4.70
CA MET A 261 -12.31 -1.21 4.93
C MET A 261 -13.07 -1.06 3.60
N LEU A 262 -12.45 -0.40 2.62
CA LEU A 262 -13.08 -0.15 1.32
C LEU A 262 -13.28 -1.43 0.51
N VAL A 263 -12.31 -2.35 0.51
CA VAL A 263 -12.46 -3.66 -0.16
C VAL A 263 -13.65 -4.43 0.41
N ARG A 264 -13.82 -4.40 1.72
CA ARG A 264 -14.94 -5.07 2.41
C ARG A 264 -16.28 -4.40 2.14
N GLU A 265 -16.32 -3.07 2.08
CA GLU A 265 -17.54 -2.35 1.69
C GLU A 265 -17.98 -2.72 0.27
N CYS A 266 -17.03 -2.95 -0.63
CA CYS A 266 -17.26 -3.47 -1.98
C CYS A 266 -17.65 -4.97 -2.04
N GLY A 267 -17.85 -5.65 -0.90
CA GLY A 267 -18.25 -7.06 -0.86
C GLY A 267 -17.13 -8.04 -1.21
N ARG A 268 -15.87 -7.67 -0.94
CA ARG A 268 -14.68 -8.53 -1.11
C ARG A 268 -13.90 -8.64 0.20
N THR A 269 -12.93 -9.54 0.25
CA THR A 269 -12.05 -9.71 1.42
C THR A 269 -10.61 -9.76 0.98
N VAL A 270 -9.71 -9.23 1.79
CA VAL A 270 -8.26 -9.28 1.56
C VAL A 270 -7.67 -10.46 2.34
N ASP A 271 -6.93 -11.34 1.66
CA ASP A 271 -6.05 -12.30 2.33
C ASP A 271 -4.73 -11.61 2.70
N TRP A 272 -4.75 -10.93 3.85
CA TRP A 272 -3.56 -10.24 4.37
C TRP A 272 -2.39 -11.17 4.64
N GLU A 273 -2.63 -12.45 4.98
CA GLU A 273 -1.52 -13.38 5.21
C GLU A 273 -0.79 -13.68 3.90
N GLU A 274 -1.54 -13.85 2.80
CA GLU A 274 -0.98 -13.97 1.46
C GLU A 274 -0.26 -12.70 1.02
N CYS A 275 -0.87 -11.52 1.20
CA CYS A 275 -0.23 -10.24 0.87
C CYS A 275 1.11 -10.07 1.62
N VAL A 276 1.17 -10.44 2.90
CA VAL A 276 2.41 -10.38 3.70
C VAL A 276 3.43 -11.40 3.20
N ALA A 277 3.01 -12.62 2.89
CA ALA A 277 3.89 -13.67 2.37
C ALA A 277 4.56 -13.24 1.07
N TYR A 278 3.77 -12.79 0.09
CA TYR A 278 4.30 -12.25 -1.17
C TYR A 278 5.20 -11.04 -0.95
N THR A 279 4.87 -10.13 -0.03
CA THR A 279 5.70 -8.94 0.22
C THR A 279 7.07 -9.33 0.77
N VAL A 280 7.11 -10.24 1.75
CA VAL A 280 8.37 -10.71 2.37
C VAL A 280 9.19 -11.57 1.42
N GLU A 281 8.54 -12.40 0.60
CA GLU A 281 9.20 -13.10 -0.52
C GLU A 281 9.79 -12.10 -1.51
N TYR A 282 9.01 -11.11 -1.95
CA TYR A 282 9.45 -10.10 -2.91
C TYR A 282 10.64 -9.30 -2.39
N LEU A 283 10.66 -8.93 -1.11
CA LEU A 283 11.73 -8.18 -0.47
C LEU A 283 13.01 -9.01 -0.33
N TRP A 284 12.92 -10.24 0.18
CA TRP A 284 14.11 -10.99 0.65
C TRP A 284 14.23 -12.42 0.11
N ASN A 285 13.42 -12.83 -0.86
CA ASN A 285 13.37 -14.20 -1.41
C ASN A 285 13.16 -15.27 -0.33
N THR A 286 12.36 -14.93 0.68
CA THR A 286 11.95 -15.91 1.70
C THR A 286 11.06 -16.97 1.07
N LYS A 287 11.26 -18.24 1.43
CA LYS A 287 10.50 -19.35 0.86
C LYS A 287 9.02 -19.28 1.23
N VAL A 288 8.17 -19.44 0.22
CA VAL A 288 6.72 -19.59 0.34
C VAL A 288 6.25 -20.80 -0.46
N ASP A 289 5.14 -21.38 -0.07
CA ASP A 289 4.48 -22.48 -0.76
C ASP A 289 3.03 -22.11 -1.08
N ARG A 290 2.49 -22.69 -2.15
CA ARG A 290 1.07 -22.62 -2.51
C ARG A 290 0.32 -23.74 -1.80
N VAL A 291 -0.62 -23.38 -0.92
CA VAL A 291 -1.44 -24.31 -0.14
C VAL A 291 -2.91 -24.17 -0.52
N GLN A 292 -3.67 -25.25 -0.35
CA GLN A 292 -5.12 -25.20 -0.54
C GLN A 292 -5.77 -24.54 0.69
N ASP A 293 -6.67 -23.60 0.47
CA ASP A 293 -7.49 -23.01 1.52
C ASP A 293 -8.72 -23.89 1.84
N GLU A 294 -9.45 -23.53 2.89
CA GLU A 294 -10.64 -24.26 3.35
C GLU A 294 -11.80 -24.26 2.34
N LYS A 295 -11.76 -23.37 1.34
CA LYS A 295 -12.76 -23.21 0.28
C LYS A 295 -12.31 -23.86 -1.04
N GLY A 296 -11.18 -24.58 -1.05
CA GLY A 296 -10.61 -25.20 -2.25
C GLY A 296 -9.92 -24.22 -3.20
N GLY A 297 -9.66 -22.99 -2.74
CA GLY A 297 -8.79 -22.02 -3.40
C GLY A 297 -7.31 -22.32 -3.13
N THR A 298 -6.41 -21.71 -3.89
CA THR A 298 -4.96 -21.80 -3.66
C THR A 298 -4.46 -20.47 -3.13
N VAL A 299 -3.78 -20.49 -1.99
CA VAL A 299 -3.21 -19.31 -1.33
C VAL A 299 -1.73 -19.50 -1.04
N THR A 300 -0.97 -18.41 -1.03
CA THR A 300 0.47 -18.44 -0.70
C THR A 300 0.71 -18.24 0.80
N ARG A 301 1.56 -19.07 1.40
CA ARG A 301 1.96 -19.04 2.82
C ARG A 301 3.46 -19.32 2.97
N PHE A 302 4.05 -18.93 4.09
CA PHE A 302 5.48 -19.19 4.32
C PHE A 302 5.78 -20.68 4.51
N ALA A 303 6.93 -21.11 3.98
CA ALA A 303 7.42 -22.49 3.97
C ALA A 303 8.73 -22.69 4.76
#